data_AF-I2CS82-F1
#
_entry.id   AF-I2CS82-F1
#
_cell.length_a   1.000
_cell.length_b   1.000
_cell.length_c   1.000
_cell.angle_alpha   90.00
_cell.angle_beta   90.00
_cell.angle_gamma   90.00
#
_symmetry.space_group_name_H-M   'P 1'
#
loop_
_entity.id
_entity.type
_entity.pdbx_description
1 polymer ?
#
loop_
_entity_poly.entity_id
_entity_poly.type
_entity_poly.pdbx_seq_one_letter_code
_entity_poly.pdbx_strand_id
1 'polypeptide(L)'
;TEHPGGLIPVFRLEEVWRGIQRDVCAQLEAVIAATVASPEARSPALLLQLKQTALLLASTLGEDCFRFDTRPLMETLRGPLREGLQAAEELSVDARCRLVLEQQEFQPLSVTCEEEYRSLVLPYGLDWENAYVLEGGADVGEQGEGRRGELEESSTVRSAMRGYRTGRTPRRGGTKVGRGVRYPRAFPFSVMVPRLSRELYRTASLCFLYGLQLQHPAAMETTLLVLIEKGLATVRRLLDEELAGAGGKAADIPISKACQVSVDAMALARVTTAFEAMLISAAAHFFNSTEAASKSIPAILGAGRRALEDTSIAAQHLVYELIQKKIDELLEGICFIEWEPTKLASGARSYVEDVVSYLQVTFMCLTYMPKEARDGLHFASCTHIHAVMLATLLDPHKVRAVNTTGLYNLSLDVAALEAFADACGVLQLRECFAELHQTLGALLHQDIHTLMLDASLREGVYPKIRTAHLVNILERYKPLGLLAQVKNQQGGAGHGGGGRGVDLPYLDKKKAA
;
A
#
# COMPACT_ATOMS: atom_id res chain seq x y z
N THR A 1 56.42 -64.58 11.94
CA THR A 1 57.87 -64.82 11.80
C THR A 1 58.47 -63.63 11.08
N GLU A 2 59.41 -62.94 11.74
CA GLU A 2 60.31 -61.84 11.26
C GLU A 2 59.60 -60.49 10.96
N HIS A 3 59.91 -59.35 11.60
CA HIS A 3 61.23 -58.78 11.92
C HIS A 3 61.27 -57.95 13.24
N PRO A 4 62.44 -57.86 13.92
CA PRO A 4 62.77 -56.87 14.94
C PRO A 4 63.32 -55.52 14.38
N GLY A 5 63.10 -55.22 13.10
CA GLY A 5 63.60 -54.01 12.43
C GLY A 5 63.17 -53.89 10.97
N GLY A 6 61.99 -54.42 10.63
CA GLY A 6 61.49 -54.49 9.25
C GLY A 6 60.44 -53.42 8.96
N LEU A 7 60.52 -52.84 7.77
CA LEU A 7 59.61 -51.81 7.25
C LEU A 7 58.14 -52.20 7.46
N ILE A 8 57.35 -51.29 8.03
CA ILE A 8 55.89 -51.47 8.17
C ILE A 8 55.30 -51.58 6.76
N PRO A 9 54.50 -52.62 6.47
CA PRO A 9 53.91 -52.76 5.14
C PRO A 9 52.93 -51.61 4.88
N VAL A 10 53.04 -51.00 3.69
CA VAL A 10 52.34 -49.76 3.31
C VAL A 10 50.82 -49.85 3.57
N PHE A 11 50.20 -51.00 3.33
CA PHE A 11 48.75 -51.19 3.56
C PHE A 11 48.31 -50.94 5.01
N ARG A 12 49.17 -51.25 6.00
CA ARG A 12 48.86 -51.00 7.43
C ARG A 12 48.93 -49.51 7.77
N LEU A 13 49.88 -48.78 7.18
CA LEU A 13 49.99 -47.33 7.34
C LEU A 13 48.81 -46.61 6.68
N GLU A 14 48.37 -47.08 5.51
CA GLU A 14 47.18 -46.57 4.83
C GLU A 14 45.90 -46.82 5.64
N GLU A 15 45.77 -47.99 6.28
CA GLU A 15 44.62 -48.33 7.13
C GLU A 15 44.54 -47.41 8.37
N VAL A 16 45.67 -47.18 9.05
CA VAL A 16 45.77 -46.27 10.20
C VAL A 16 45.50 -44.83 9.76
N TRP A 17 46.07 -44.40 8.63
CA TRP A 17 45.84 -43.06 8.07
C TRP A 17 44.36 -42.83 7.76
N ARG A 18 43.67 -43.78 7.12
CA ARG A 18 42.22 -43.73 6.89
C ARG A 18 41.39 -43.74 8.18
N GLY A 19 41.90 -44.35 9.25
CA GLY A 19 41.29 -44.27 10.59
C GLY A 19 41.35 -42.85 11.13
N ILE A 20 42.54 -42.25 11.15
CA ILE A 20 42.76 -40.87 11.59
C ILE A 20 41.93 -39.88 10.76
N GLN A 21 41.86 -40.07 9.44
CA GLN A 21 41.03 -39.25 8.56
C GLN A 21 39.55 -39.27 8.97
N ARG A 22 39.00 -40.46 9.28
CA ARG A 22 37.62 -40.60 9.73
C ARG A 22 37.39 -39.94 11.09
N ASP A 23 38.31 -40.10 12.03
CA ASP A 23 38.18 -39.49 13.36
C ASP A 23 38.22 -37.96 13.30
N VAL A 24 39.10 -37.39 12.47
CA VAL A 24 39.16 -35.93 12.23
C VAL A 24 37.87 -35.43 11.57
N CYS A 25 37.36 -36.12 10.55
CA CYS A 25 36.07 -35.77 9.93
C CYS A 25 34.91 -35.84 10.94
N ALA A 26 34.85 -36.88 11.76
CA ALA A 26 33.80 -37.05 12.76
C ALA A 26 33.84 -35.95 13.84
N GLN A 27 35.04 -35.51 14.24
CA GLN A 27 35.18 -34.38 15.16
C GLN A 27 34.73 -33.06 14.53
N LEU A 28 35.09 -32.81 13.26
CA LEU A 28 34.64 -31.63 12.53
C LEU A 28 33.12 -31.62 12.34
N GLU A 29 32.54 -32.77 12.00
CA GLU A 29 31.09 -32.97 11.92
C GLU A 29 30.40 -32.69 13.25
N ALA A 30 30.94 -33.18 14.36
CA ALA A 30 30.41 -32.94 15.69
C ALA A 30 30.46 -31.45 16.08
N VAL A 31 31.55 -30.75 15.73
CA VAL A 31 31.67 -29.29 15.96
C VAL A 31 30.67 -28.51 15.12
N ILE A 32 30.51 -28.86 13.83
CA ILE A 32 29.52 -28.23 12.95
C ILE A 32 28.10 -28.48 13.47
N ALA A 33 27.77 -29.72 13.84
CA ALA A 33 26.47 -30.09 14.38
C ALA A 33 26.18 -29.36 15.71
N ALA A 34 27.15 -29.28 16.62
CA ALA A 34 27.02 -28.53 17.87
C ALA A 34 26.80 -27.03 17.63
N THR A 35 27.48 -26.45 16.63
CA THR A 35 27.32 -25.05 16.24
C THR A 35 25.92 -24.78 15.67
N VAL A 36 25.41 -25.67 14.82
CA VAL A 36 24.06 -25.58 14.25
C VAL A 36 22.97 -25.77 15.33
N ALA A 37 23.22 -26.64 16.31
CA ALA A 37 22.31 -26.91 17.41
C ALA A 37 22.23 -25.76 18.43
N SER A 38 23.32 -25.02 18.63
CA SER A 38 23.37 -23.92 19.61
C SER A 38 22.59 -22.69 19.11
N PRO A 39 21.55 -22.21 19.84
CA PRO A 39 20.77 -21.05 19.44
C PRO A 39 21.60 -19.75 19.39
N GLU A 40 22.61 -19.62 20.26
CA GLU A 40 23.51 -18.46 20.31
C GLU A 40 24.51 -18.44 19.14
N ALA A 41 24.80 -19.60 18.53
CA ALA A 41 25.74 -19.74 17.42
C ALA A 41 25.06 -19.73 16.04
N ARG A 42 23.73 -19.61 15.97
CA ARG A 42 22.94 -19.53 14.72
C ARG A 42 23.02 -18.16 14.03
N SER A 43 24.17 -17.50 14.05
CA SER A 43 24.37 -16.31 13.22
C SER A 43 24.67 -16.74 11.77
N PRO A 44 23.90 -16.26 10.77
CA PRO A 44 24.18 -16.57 9.36
C PRO A 44 25.60 -16.20 8.92
N ALA A 45 26.17 -15.14 9.51
CA ALA A 45 27.54 -14.72 9.25
C ALA A 45 28.58 -15.71 9.81
N LEU A 46 28.35 -16.25 11.00
CA LEU A 46 29.23 -17.25 11.62
C LEU A 46 29.21 -18.56 10.82
N LEU A 47 28.02 -19.00 10.37
CA LEU A 47 27.88 -20.21 9.55
C LEU A 47 28.57 -20.06 8.18
N LEU A 48 28.54 -18.87 7.58
CA LEU A 48 29.33 -18.57 6.38
C LEU A 48 30.85 -18.61 6.64
N GLN A 49 31.31 -18.06 7.76
CA GLN A 49 32.73 -18.12 8.13
C GLN A 49 33.19 -19.56 8.40
N LEU A 50 32.34 -20.36 9.06
CA LEU A 50 32.58 -21.78 9.28
C LEU A 50 32.67 -22.54 7.96
N LYS A 51 31.75 -22.27 7.01
CA LYS A 51 31.81 -22.81 5.65
C LYS A 51 33.14 -22.46 4.97
N GLN A 52 33.54 -21.19 4.97
CA GLN A 52 34.79 -20.73 4.32
C GLN A 52 36.02 -21.42 4.93
N THR A 53 36.06 -21.53 6.25
CA THR A 53 37.16 -22.19 6.98
C THR A 53 37.22 -23.68 6.66
N ALA A 54 36.07 -24.36 6.63
CA ALA A 54 35.98 -25.76 6.26
C ALA A 54 36.36 -26.02 4.80
N LEU A 55 36.02 -25.12 3.86
CA LEU A 55 36.47 -25.20 2.47
C LEU A 55 37.98 -25.00 2.31
N LEU A 56 38.56 -24.06 3.08
CA LEU A 56 40.01 -23.87 3.11
C LEU A 56 40.71 -25.12 3.68
N LEU A 57 40.15 -25.72 4.73
CA LEU A 57 40.64 -26.98 5.28
C LEU A 57 40.53 -28.13 4.28
N ALA A 58 39.39 -28.25 3.60
CA ALA A 58 39.18 -29.26 2.57
C ALA A 58 40.16 -29.11 1.39
N SER A 59 40.39 -27.89 0.91
CA SER A 59 41.35 -27.65 -0.18
C SER A 59 42.79 -27.93 0.26
N THR A 60 43.21 -27.47 1.44
CA THR A 60 44.56 -27.69 1.96
C THR A 60 44.89 -29.15 2.30
N LEU A 61 43.91 -29.91 2.82
CA LEU A 61 44.09 -31.33 3.12
C LEU A 61 43.89 -32.22 1.89
N GLY A 62 43.04 -31.79 0.95
CA GLY A 62 42.65 -32.55 -0.24
C GLY A 62 43.65 -32.43 -1.40
N GLU A 63 44.22 -31.25 -1.64
CA GLU A 63 45.16 -31.03 -2.75
C GLU A 63 46.62 -31.29 -2.34
N ASP A 64 47.30 -32.10 -3.17
CA ASP A 64 48.74 -32.37 -3.30
C ASP A 64 49.59 -32.81 -2.09
N CYS A 65 49.23 -32.53 -0.84
CA CYS A 65 50.10 -32.79 0.32
C CYS A 65 49.71 -34.04 1.13
N PHE A 66 48.42 -34.30 1.35
CA PHE A 66 47.98 -35.30 2.36
C PHE A 66 46.99 -36.36 1.85
N ARG A 67 46.45 -36.23 0.62
CA ARG A 67 45.43 -37.13 0.03
C ARG A 67 44.30 -37.46 1.03
N PHE A 68 43.84 -36.44 1.74
CA PHE A 68 42.79 -36.58 2.75
C PHE A 68 41.43 -36.79 2.08
N ASP A 69 40.63 -37.74 2.56
CA ASP A 69 39.26 -37.93 2.06
C ASP A 69 38.35 -36.81 2.59
N THR A 70 38.12 -35.78 1.77
CA THR A 70 37.31 -34.60 2.13
C THR A 70 35.82 -34.80 1.88
N ARG A 71 35.39 -35.95 1.34
CA ARG A 71 33.98 -36.20 1.01
C ARG A 71 33.04 -36.05 2.20
N PRO A 72 33.33 -36.60 3.41
CA PRO A 72 32.45 -36.45 4.57
C PRO A 72 32.26 -34.98 4.95
N LEU A 73 33.36 -34.21 4.99
CA LEU A 73 33.32 -32.78 5.27
C LEU A 73 32.47 -32.01 4.24
N MET A 74 32.61 -32.32 2.95
CA MET A 74 31.79 -31.69 1.90
C MET A 74 30.31 -32.06 2.01
N GLU A 75 29.97 -33.28 2.44
CA GLU A 75 28.59 -33.68 2.72
C GLU A 75 28.02 -32.93 3.92
N THR A 76 28.81 -32.71 4.98
CA THR A 76 28.42 -31.89 6.13
C THR A 76 28.10 -30.45 5.72
N LEU A 77 28.90 -29.87 4.82
CA LEU A 77 28.70 -28.52 4.30
C LEU A 77 27.45 -28.42 3.41
N ARG A 78 27.13 -29.47 2.64
CA ARG A 78 25.96 -29.48 1.74
C ARG A 78 24.64 -29.76 2.46
N GLY A 79 24.67 -30.55 3.53
CA GLY A 79 23.48 -30.93 4.30
C GLY A 79 23.35 -30.16 5.62
N PRO A 80 23.91 -30.67 6.74
CA PRO A 80 23.74 -30.12 8.08
C PRO A 80 24.01 -28.62 8.21
N LEU A 81 25.11 -28.11 7.65
CA LEU A 81 25.45 -26.69 7.76
C LEU A 81 24.49 -25.80 6.95
N ARG A 82 24.05 -26.28 5.78
CA ARG A 82 23.07 -25.58 4.92
C ARG A 82 21.71 -25.49 5.62
N GLU A 83 21.25 -26.59 6.22
CA GLU A 83 19.99 -26.64 6.97
C GLU A 83 20.05 -25.73 8.19
N GLY A 84 21.19 -25.72 8.88
CA GLY A 84 21.47 -24.76 9.96
C GLY A 84 21.41 -23.30 9.49
N LEU A 85 22.00 -22.99 8.33
CA LEU A 85 21.93 -21.66 7.73
C LEU A 85 20.50 -21.28 7.39
N GLN A 86 19.74 -22.19 6.78
CA GLN A 86 18.35 -21.95 6.42
C GLN A 86 17.53 -21.63 7.68
N ALA A 87 17.59 -22.47 8.71
CA ALA A 87 16.86 -22.25 9.96
C ALA A 87 17.29 -20.96 10.69
N ALA A 88 18.59 -20.65 10.68
CA ALA A 88 19.12 -19.40 11.23
C ALA A 88 18.59 -18.17 10.50
N GLU A 89 18.60 -18.21 9.17
CA GLU A 89 18.15 -17.08 8.34
C GLU A 89 16.65 -16.86 8.45
N GLU A 90 15.83 -17.92 8.51
CA GLU A 90 14.39 -17.83 8.72
C GLU A 90 14.03 -17.02 9.99
N LEU A 91 14.70 -17.33 11.10
CA LEU A 91 14.50 -16.60 12.36
C LEU A 91 15.04 -15.16 12.28
N SER A 92 16.19 -14.99 11.62
CA SER A 92 16.87 -13.69 11.57
C SER A 92 16.16 -12.70 10.65
N VAL A 93 15.56 -13.15 9.54
CA VAL A 93 14.74 -12.30 8.65
C VAL A 93 13.53 -11.76 9.40
N ASP A 94 12.83 -12.62 10.13
CA ASP A 94 11.65 -12.23 10.91
C ASP A 94 11.99 -11.19 11.99
N ALA A 95 13.08 -11.38 12.74
CA ALA A 95 13.56 -10.39 13.70
C ALA A 95 13.94 -9.05 13.06
N ARG A 96 14.66 -9.07 11.93
CA ARG A 96 15.07 -7.82 11.24
C ARG A 96 13.90 -7.09 10.61
N CYS A 97 12.94 -7.81 10.02
CA CYS A 97 11.72 -7.21 9.48
C CYS A 97 10.89 -6.56 10.60
N ARG A 98 10.73 -7.21 11.77
CA ARG A 98 10.07 -6.57 12.93
C ARG A 98 10.75 -5.28 13.35
N LEU A 99 12.07 -5.31 13.50
CA LEU A 99 12.85 -4.12 13.88
C LEU A 99 12.70 -2.98 12.87
N VAL A 100 12.55 -3.31 11.58
CA VAL A 100 12.27 -2.31 10.55
C VAL A 100 10.95 -1.62 10.86
N LEU A 101 9.87 -2.37 11.12
CA LEU A 101 8.52 -1.85 11.41
C LEU A 101 8.47 -1.04 12.71
N GLU A 102 9.12 -1.50 13.78
CA GLU A 102 9.18 -0.79 15.07
C GLU A 102 9.80 0.60 14.95
N GLN A 103 10.66 0.82 13.95
CA GLN A 103 11.33 2.10 13.69
C GLN A 103 10.59 2.99 12.66
N GLN A 104 9.41 2.59 12.19
CA GLN A 104 8.66 3.34 11.17
C GLN A 104 7.68 4.35 11.78
N GLU A 105 7.59 5.51 11.12
CA GLU A 105 6.57 6.52 11.40
C GLU A 105 5.42 6.51 10.38
N PHE A 106 5.48 5.63 9.37
CA PHE A 106 4.49 5.53 8.28
C PHE A 106 4.22 6.88 7.58
N GLN A 107 5.31 7.55 7.19
CA GLN A 107 5.26 8.76 6.37
C GLN A 107 5.91 8.53 5.00
N PRO A 108 5.49 9.27 3.97
CA PRO A 108 6.14 9.27 2.65
C PRO A 108 7.65 9.58 2.77
N LEU A 109 8.46 8.86 2.01
CA LEU A 109 9.92 9.00 2.05
C LEU A 109 10.37 10.30 1.39
N SER A 110 11.10 11.14 2.13
CA SER A 110 11.81 12.29 1.59
C SER A 110 13.32 12.01 1.55
N VAL A 111 13.90 12.06 0.36
CA VAL A 111 15.32 11.83 0.11
C VAL A 111 16.01 13.17 -0.06
N THR A 112 16.98 13.47 0.79
CA THR A 112 17.61 14.80 0.88
C THR A 112 18.93 14.91 0.13
N CYS A 113 19.57 13.77 -0.18
CA CYS A 113 20.84 13.73 -0.89
C CYS A 113 20.95 12.56 -1.87
N GLU A 114 21.97 12.62 -2.74
CA GLU A 114 22.21 11.58 -3.75
C GLU A 114 22.63 10.23 -3.14
N GLU A 115 23.32 10.24 -2.01
CA GLU A 115 23.76 9.02 -1.32
C GLU A 115 22.56 8.23 -0.75
N GLU A 116 21.59 8.92 -0.16
CA GLU A 116 20.32 8.34 0.27
C GLU A 116 19.54 7.76 -0.92
N TYR A 117 19.47 8.49 -2.03
CA TYR A 117 18.79 8.01 -3.24
C TYR A 117 19.42 6.71 -3.78
N ARG A 118 20.76 6.67 -3.87
CA ARG A 118 21.51 5.51 -4.35
C ARG A 118 21.46 4.31 -3.41
N SER A 119 21.19 4.51 -2.12
CA SER A 119 21.14 3.43 -1.12
C SER A 119 19.73 2.93 -0.82
N LEU A 120 18.71 3.78 -0.96
CA LEU A 120 17.32 3.45 -0.64
C LEU A 120 16.45 3.24 -1.88
N VAL A 121 16.62 3.98 -2.96
CA VAL A 121 15.64 3.96 -4.06
C VAL A 121 16.16 3.18 -5.26
N LEU A 122 17.34 3.55 -5.75
CA LEU A 122 17.93 3.00 -6.97
C LEU A 122 18.11 1.47 -6.96
N PRO A 123 18.61 0.82 -5.87
CA PRO A 123 18.90 -0.61 -5.88
C PRO A 123 17.67 -1.50 -6.04
N TYR A 124 16.50 -1.00 -5.66
CA TYR A 124 15.25 -1.76 -5.64
C TYR A 124 14.30 -1.37 -6.78
N GLY A 125 14.76 -0.53 -7.72
CA GLY A 125 13.94 -0.10 -8.87
C GLY A 125 12.73 0.76 -8.48
N LEU A 126 12.83 1.53 -7.40
CA LEU A 126 11.71 2.27 -6.82
C LEU A 126 11.45 3.65 -7.48
N ASP A 127 12.33 4.13 -8.35
CA ASP A 127 12.13 5.37 -9.13
C ASP A 127 11.43 5.08 -10.47
N TRP A 128 10.15 4.71 -10.38
CA TRP A 128 9.34 4.28 -11.52
C TRP A 128 8.96 5.43 -12.47
N GLU A 129 8.92 6.67 -11.99
CA GLU A 129 8.60 7.85 -12.81
C GLU A 129 9.77 8.24 -13.74
N ASN A 130 11.02 8.06 -13.29
CA ASN A 130 12.21 8.42 -14.08
C ASN A 130 12.90 7.24 -14.75
N ALA A 131 12.37 6.02 -14.61
CA ALA A 131 12.94 4.82 -15.25
C ALA A 131 13.09 4.97 -16.77
N TYR A 132 12.24 5.78 -17.42
CA TYR A 132 12.32 6.11 -18.86
C TYR A 132 13.40 7.14 -19.23
N VAL A 133 13.90 7.94 -18.28
CA VAL A 133 14.85 9.04 -18.58
C VAL A 133 16.28 8.54 -18.77
N LEU A 134 16.59 7.31 -18.32
CA LEU A 134 17.91 6.70 -18.52
C LEU A 134 18.05 6.00 -19.89
N GLU A 135 16.98 5.90 -20.69
CA GLU A 135 17.01 5.25 -22.01
C GLU A 135 17.07 6.25 -23.19
N GLY A 136 16.84 7.54 -22.97
CA GLY A 136 16.75 8.56 -24.03
C GLY A 136 18.03 9.38 -24.24
N GLY A 137 19.10 8.74 -24.74
CA GLY A 137 20.37 9.41 -25.02
C GLY A 137 21.19 8.73 -26.10
N ALA A 138 20.55 8.13 -27.10
CA ALA A 138 21.20 7.70 -28.33
C ALA A 138 20.44 8.31 -29.51
N ASP A 139 21.08 9.31 -30.10
CA ASP A 139 20.74 9.94 -31.36
C ASP A 139 20.62 8.87 -32.47
N VAL A 140 19.41 8.65 -32.99
CA VAL A 140 19.20 7.95 -34.26
C VAL A 140 18.18 8.74 -35.05
N GLY A 141 18.68 9.37 -36.11
CA GLY A 141 17.91 10.21 -37.02
C GLY A 141 16.80 9.46 -37.75
N GLU A 142 15.86 10.28 -38.23
CA GLU A 142 14.72 9.95 -39.09
C GLU A 142 15.05 8.97 -40.23
N GLN A 143 14.17 7.97 -40.43
CA GLN A 143 13.55 7.71 -41.73
C GLN A 143 12.46 6.60 -41.64
N GLY A 144 11.25 6.92 -42.09
CA GLY A 144 10.48 6.11 -43.05
C GLY A 144 9.72 4.85 -42.59
N GLU A 145 8.40 5.04 -42.39
CA GLU A 145 7.26 4.15 -42.70
C GLU A 145 7.41 2.61 -42.86
N GLY A 146 6.56 1.87 -42.12
CA GLY A 146 5.78 0.78 -42.72
C GLY A 146 5.71 -0.57 -41.99
N ARG A 147 4.47 -0.92 -41.58
CA ARG A 147 3.87 -2.27 -41.35
C ARG A 147 3.77 -2.84 -39.92
N ARG A 148 2.51 -3.25 -39.65
CA ARG A 148 1.99 -4.13 -38.60
C ARG A 148 2.81 -5.41 -38.41
N GLY A 149 2.91 -5.84 -37.15
CA GLY A 149 3.04 -7.25 -36.78
C GLY A 149 3.83 -7.47 -35.50
N GLU A 150 3.16 -8.07 -34.51
CA GLU A 150 3.72 -8.85 -33.39
C GLU A 150 4.21 -8.10 -32.13
N LEU A 151 3.64 -8.56 -31.00
CA LEU A 151 4.01 -8.24 -29.63
C LEU A 151 5.40 -8.82 -29.34
N GLU A 152 6.40 -7.98 -29.08
CA GLU A 152 7.66 -8.43 -28.48
C GLU A 152 7.80 -7.91 -27.04
N GLU A 153 7.55 -8.82 -26.09
CA GLU A 153 8.14 -8.80 -24.76
C GLU A 153 9.66 -9.05 -24.89
N SER A 154 10.54 -8.03 -24.80
CA SER A 154 11.96 -8.17 -24.39
C SER A 154 12.84 -6.94 -24.67
N SER A 155 12.57 -5.80 -24.05
CA SER A 155 13.55 -4.67 -24.03
C SER A 155 14.00 -4.28 -22.63
N THR A 156 13.14 -4.41 -21.62
CA THR A 156 13.43 -4.01 -20.22
C THR A 156 14.50 -4.89 -19.54
N VAL A 157 14.63 -6.16 -19.96
CA VAL A 157 15.45 -7.18 -19.26
C VAL A 157 16.95 -7.05 -19.54
N ARG A 158 17.37 -6.49 -20.69
CA ARG A 158 18.80 -6.38 -21.04
C ARG A 158 19.50 -5.17 -20.42
N SER A 159 18.75 -4.13 -20.05
CA SER A 159 19.33 -2.85 -19.60
C SER A 159 19.78 -2.88 -18.13
N ALA A 160 19.05 -3.59 -17.26
CA ALA A 160 19.41 -3.75 -15.84
C ALA A 160 20.77 -4.47 -15.62
N MET A 161 21.21 -5.26 -16.59
CA MET A 161 22.45 -6.05 -16.52
C MET A 161 23.74 -5.27 -16.85
N ARG A 162 23.66 -4.06 -17.42
CA ARG A 162 24.87 -3.34 -17.88
C ARG A 162 25.63 -2.61 -16.77
N GLY A 163 25.04 -2.46 -15.59
CA GLY A 163 25.65 -1.80 -14.43
C GLY A 163 26.68 -2.65 -13.66
N TYR A 164 26.77 -3.96 -13.93
CA TYR A 164 27.58 -4.88 -13.13
C TYR A 164 28.88 -5.36 -13.79
N ARG A 165 29.29 -4.81 -14.95
CA ARG A 165 30.53 -5.22 -15.62
C ARG A 165 31.54 -4.07 -15.76
N THR A 166 32.73 -4.36 -15.23
CA THR A 166 34.03 -3.69 -15.36
C THR A 166 34.36 -2.63 -14.31
N GLY A 167 35.07 -3.09 -13.27
CA GLY A 167 35.95 -2.24 -12.49
C GLY A 167 37.08 -1.70 -13.37
N ARG A 168 37.11 -0.38 -13.51
CA ARG A 168 38.31 0.41 -13.81
C ARG A 168 38.07 1.81 -13.27
N THR A 169 38.79 2.15 -12.20
CA THR A 169 38.86 3.51 -11.68
C THR A 169 39.57 4.42 -12.69
N PRO A 170 38.97 5.54 -13.15
CA PRO A 170 39.73 6.62 -13.77
C PRO A 170 40.14 7.65 -12.72
N ARG A 171 41.37 8.11 -12.87
CA ARG A 171 42.03 9.15 -12.08
C ARG A 171 41.24 10.47 -12.03
N ARG A 172 41.43 11.17 -10.90
CA ARG A 172 41.30 12.63 -10.68
C ARG A 172 41.43 13.45 -11.97
N GLY A 173 40.36 14.17 -12.32
CA GLY A 173 40.33 15.18 -13.38
C GLY A 173 38.91 15.72 -13.51
N GLY A 174 38.73 17.02 -13.31
CA GLY A 174 37.41 17.63 -13.14
C GLY A 174 36.54 17.68 -14.39
N THR A 175 35.28 17.97 -14.09
CA THR A 175 34.21 18.58 -14.91
C THR A 175 33.39 17.73 -15.89
N LYS A 176 32.09 17.69 -15.52
CA LYS A 176 30.84 17.52 -16.29
C LYS A 176 30.40 16.08 -16.60
N VAL A 177 29.61 15.54 -15.67
CA VAL A 177 28.65 14.46 -15.92
C VAL A 177 27.25 14.97 -15.57
N GLY A 178 26.35 14.96 -16.56
CA GLY A 178 24.89 14.73 -16.44
C GLY A 178 24.04 15.76 -15.69
N ARG A 179 22.90 16.15 -16.29
CA ARG A 179 21.87 17.04 -15.69
C ARG A 179 21.59 16.69 -14.22
N GLY A 180 21.91 17.61 -13.32
CA GLY A 180 21.83 17.39 -11.87
C GLY A 180 20.40 17.18 -11.40
N VAL A 181 20.14 15.99 -10.85
CA VAL A 181 18.94 15.70 -10.08
C VAL A 181 18.92 16.63 -8.86
N ARG A 182 17.85 17.41 -8.68
CA ARG A 182 17.70 18.33 -7.54
C ARG A 182 17.08 17.57 -6.36
N TYR A 183 17.66 17.77 -5.18
CA TYR A 183 17.16 17.28 -3.91
C TYR A 183 16.60 18.46 -3.09
N PRO A 184 15.59 18.25 -2.22
CA PRO A 184 15.00 16.97 -1.81
C PRO A 184 14.00 16.37 -2.82
N ARG A 185 13.84 15.06 -2.80
CA ARG A 185 12.86 14.30 -3.60
C ARG A 185 11.91 13.53 -2.69
N ALA A 186 10.60 13.70 -2.90
CA ALA A 186 9.59 12.93 -2.17
C ALA A 186 9.16 11.70 -2.98
N PHE A 187 8.94 10.59 -2.28
CA PHE A 187 8.42 9.34 -2.82
C PHE A 187 7.15 8.95 -2.05
N PRO A 188 6.17 8.31 -2.73
CA PRO A 188 4.86 8.00 -2.13
C PRO A 188 4.93 6.94 -1.02
N PHE A 189 5.92 6.06 -1.08
CA PHE A 189 6.14 4.98 -0.12
C PHE A 189 7.03 5.43 1.03
N SER A 190 6.94 4.75 2.17
CA SER A 190 7.75 5.03 3.36
C SER A 190 9.13 4.38 3.30
N VAL A 191 10.02 4.74 4.24
CA VAL A 191 11.36 4.13 4.36
C VAL A 191 11.32 2.63 4.71
N MET A 192 10.16 2.11 5.12
CA MET A 192 9.92 0.69 5.33
C MET A 192 10.15 -0.11 4.05
N VAL A 193 9.61 0.35 2.92
CA VAL A 193 9.66 -0.36 1.63
C VAL A 193 11.09 -0.71 1.21
N PRO A 194 12.04 0.24 1.11
CA PRO A 194 13.41 -0.08 0.73
C PRO A 194 14.15 -0.90 1.78
N ARG A 195 13.82 -0.75 3.07
CA ARG A 195 14.43 -1.54 4.15
C ARG A 195 13.97 -3.00 4.13
N LEU A 196 12.68 -3.27 3.95
CA LEU A 196 12.17 -4.64 3.80
C LEU A 196 12.65 -5.27 2.48
N SER A 197 12.72 -4.47 1.41
CA SER A 197 13.32 -4.90 0.14
C SER A 197 14.78 -5.33 0.34
N ARG A 198 15.57 -4.57 1.10
CA ARG A 198 16.95 -4.92 1.45
C ARG A 198 17.04 -6.30 2.08
N GLU A 199 16.13 -6.63 2.99
CA GLU A 199 16.15 -7.92 3.68
C GLU A 199 15.89 -9.10 2.74
N LEU A 200 14.97 -8.95 1.78
CA LEU A 200 14.74 -9.95 0.73
C LEU A 200 15.99 -10.16 -0.14
N TYR A 201 16.61 -9.06 -0.58
CA TYR A 201 17.84 -9.11 -1.38
C TYR A 201 19.02 -9.69 -0.60
N ARG A 202 19.13 -9.38 0.69
CA ARG A 202 20.16 -9.91 1.58
C ARG A 202 20.04 -11.42 1.71
N THR A 203 18.81 -11.91 1.90
CA THR A 203 18.49 -13.34 1.99
C THR A 203 18.87 -14.08 0.71
N ALA A 204 18.52 -13.54 -0.46
CA ALA A 204 18.94 -14.11 -1.74
C ALA A 204 20.46 -14.11 -1.92
N SER A 205 21.12 -13.00 -1.60
CA SER A 205 22.57 -12.85 -1.68
C SER A 205 23.30 -13.86 -0.80
N LEU A 206 22.78 -14.10 0.41
CA LEU A 206 23.30 -15.12 1.33
C LEU A 206 23.24 -16.52 0.70
N CYS A 207 22.12 -16.89 0.08
CA CYS A 207 21.98 -18.17 -0.62
C CYS A 207 22.98 -18.30 -1.77
N PHE A 208 23.15 -17.26 -2.60
CA PHE A 208 24.12 -17.29 -3.69
C PHE A 208 25.55 -17.45 -3.15
N LEU A 209 25.94 -16.66 -2.15
CA LEU A 209 27.27 -16.74 -1.52
C LEU A 209 27.52 -18.10 -0.86
N TYR A 210 26.50 -18.69 -0.24
CA TYR A 210 26.60 -20.02 0.33
C TYR A 210 26.66 -21.11 -0.74
N GLY A 211 25.98 -20.96 -1.87
CA GLY A 211 26.04 -21.96 -2.94
C GLY A 211 27.36 -21.99 -3.71
N LEU A 212 28.12 -20.89 -3.72
CA LEU A 212 29.45 -20.84 -4.34
C LEU A 212 30.36 -21.96 -3.80
N GLN A 213 31.08 -22.63 -4.71
CA GLN A 213 32.09 -23.65 -4.44
C GLN A 213 31.59 -25.01 -3.89
N LEU A 214 30.30 -25.18 -3.59
CA LEU A 214 29.79 -26.46 -3.05
C LEU A 214 29.38 -27.49 -4.13
N GLN A 215 29.33 -27.09 -5.41
CA GLN A 215 28.89 -27.93 -6.55
C GLN A 215 27.57 -28.68 -6.28
N HIS A 216 26.64 -28.05 -5.54
CA HIS A 216 25.37 -28.65 -5.15
C HIS A 216 24.18 -27.71 -5.47
N PRO A 217 23.96 -27.40 -6.76
CA PRO A 217 23.03 -26.34 -7.17
C PRO A 217 21.58 -26.61 -6.76
N ALA A 218 21.11 -27.85 -6.90
CA ALA A 218 19.70 -28.20 -6.68
C ALA A 218 19.23 -27.93 -5.24
N ALA A 219 19.97 -28.34 -4.20
CA ALA A 219 19.54 -28.05 -2.82
C ALA A 219 19.65 -26.57 -2.46
N MET A 220 20.59 -25.83 -3.07
CA MET A 220 20.71 -24.39 -2.83
C MET A 220 19.60 -23.60 -3.47
N GLU A 221 19.17 -24.02 -4.66
CA GLU A 221 17.99 -23.53 -5.32
C GLU A 221 16.74 -23.76 -4.48
N THR A 222 16.52 -24.97 -3.95
CA THR A 222 15.40 -25.24 -3.01
C THR A 222 15.48 -24.34 -1.77
N THR A 223 16.68 -24.17 -1.20
CA THR A 223 16.88 -23.31 -0.01
C THR A 223 16.53 -21.85 -0.32
N LEU A 224 16.95 -21.35 -1.48
CA LEU A 224 16.62 -20.00 -1.96
C LEU A 224 15.11 -19.80 -2.08
N LEU A 225 14.40 -20.75 -2.72
CA LEU A 225 12.96 -20.68 -2.92
C LEU A 225 12.20 -20.63 -1.58
N VAL A 226 12.55 -21.52 -0.63
CA VAL A 226 11.92 -21.56 0.70
C VAL A 226 12.16 -20.27 1.48
N LEU A 227 13.38 -19.73 1.46
CA LEU A 227 13.71 -18.51 2.18
C LEU A 227 13.04 -17.27 1.60
N ILE A 228 12.91 -17.17 0.27
CA ILE A 228 12.18 -16.07 -0.37
C ILE A 228 10.70 -16.16 -0.03
N GLU A 229 10.09 -17.35 -0.15
CA GLU A 229 8.68 -17.57 0.17
C GLU A 229 8.37 -17.17 1.62
N LYS A 230 9.18 -17.66 2.58
CA LYS A 230 9.05 -17.30 3.99
C LYS A 230 9.30 -15.82 4.25
N GLY A 231 10.28 -15.21 3.57
CA GLY A 231 10.56 -13.78 3.68
C GLY A 231 9.38 -12.92 3.23
N LEU A 232 8.77 -13.24 2.09
CA LEU A 232 7.57 -12.56 1.58
C LEU A 232 6.36 -12.77 2.49
N ALA A 233 6.15 -14.00 2.96
CA ALA A 233 5.08 -14.32 3.91
C ALA A 233 5.25 -13.55 5.22
N THR A 234 6.49 -13.37 5.69
CA THR A 234 6.80 -12.58 6.89
C THR A 234 6.51 -11.11 6.69
N VAL A 235 6.94 -10.53 5.57
CA VAL A 235 6.62 -9.13 5.22
C VAL A 235 5.11 -8.92 5.18
N ARG A 236 4.37 -9.79 4.49
CA ARG A 236 2.90 -9.73 4.46
C ARG A 236 2.29 -9.80 5.85
N ARG A 237 2.65 -10.82 6.63
CA ARG A 237 2.11 -11.04 7.99
C ARG A 237 2.28 -9.80 8.86
N LEU A 238 3.46 -9.17 8.79
CA LEU A 238 3.77 -7.96 9.55
C LEU A 238 2.91 -6.77 9.11
N LEU A 239 2.71 -6.57 7.80
CA LEU A 239 1.80 -5.52 7.31
C LEU A 239 0.35 -5.77 7.73
N ASP A 240 -0.12 -7.02 7.66
CA ASP A 240 -1.47 -7.40 8.09
C ASP A 240 -1.64 -7.17 9.61
N GLU A 241 -0.61 -7.39 10.43
CA GLU A 241 -0.60 -7.07 11.86
C GLU A 241 -0.70 -5.56 12.12
N GLU A 242 -0.03 -4.72 11.31
CA GLU A 242 -0.16 -3.26 11.40
C GLU A 242 -1.58 -2.78 11.09
N LEU A 243 -2.30 -3.49 10.21
CA LEU A 243 -3.71 -3.23 9.88
C LEU A 243 -4.68 -3.80 10.92
N ALA A 244 -4.31 -4.85 11.66
CA ALA A 244 -5.13 -5.38 12.75
C ALA A 244 -5.11 -4.47 13.99
N GLY A 245 -4.07 -3.64 14.14
CA GLY A 245 -3.95 -2.65 15.20
C GLY A 245 -3.60 -3.26 16.56
N ALA A 246 -3.36 -2.39 17.56
CA ALA A 246 -3.00 -2.82 18.90
C ALA A 246 -4.16 -3.61 19.55
N GLY A 247 -3.94 -4.89 19.85
CA GLY A 247 -4.95 -5.75 20.46
C GLY A 247 -6.02 -6.28 19.50
N GLY A 248 -5.79 -6.24 18.18
CA GLY A 248 -6.71 -6.78 17.17
C GLY A 248 -7.95 -5.91 16.91
N LYS A 249 -7.92 -4.65 17.33
CA LYS A 249 -8.97 -3.67 17.05
C LYS A 249 -8.51 -2.74 15.93
N ALA A 250 -8.90 -3.06 14.71
CA ALA A 250 -8.62 -2.24 13.53
C ALA A 250 -9.21 -0.81 13.62
N ALA A 251 -10.23 -0.61 14.47
CA ALA A 251 -10.98 0.64 14.60
C ALA A 251 -10.20 1.82 15.22
N ASP A 252 -9.03 1.59 15.82
CA ASP A 252 -8.23 2.63 16.50
C ASP A 252 -7.01 3.08 15.68
N ILE A 253 -6.84 2.55 14.45
CA ILE A 253 -5.70 2.88 13.59
C ILE A 253 -5.92 4.27 12.95
N PRO A 254 -4.91 5.15 12.94
CA PRO A 254 -4.97 6.41 12.20
C PRO A 254 -5.15 6.16 10.69
N ILE A 255 -6.06 6.90 10.05
CA ILE A 255 -6.35 6.78 8.61
C ILE A 255 -5.07 6.99 7.77
N SER A 256 -4.21 7.92 8.14
CA SER A 256 -2.93 8.17 7.47
C SER A 256 -2.01 6.94 7.47
N LYS A 257 -1.97 6.19 8.58
CA LYS A 257 -1.20 4.95 8.69
C LYS A 257 -1.77 3.88 7.76
N ALA A 258 -3.08 3.67 7.76
CA ALA A 258 -3.72 2.68 6.88
C ALA A 258 -3.52 3.03 5.39
N CYS A 259 -3.61 4.32 5.03
CA CYS A 259 -3.29 4.80 3.69
C CYS A 259 -1.83 4.49 3.31
N GLN A 260 -0.88 4.79 4.22
CA GLN A 260 0.53 4.54 3.96
C GLN A 260 0.84 3.04 3.82
N VAL A 261 0.24 2.18 4.66
CA VAL A 261 0.38 0.71 4.52
C VAL A 261 -0.13 0.24 3.16
N SER A 262 -1.25 0.78 2.66
CA SER A 262 -1.74 0.46 1.32
C SER A 262 -0.70 0.78 0.23
N VAL A 263 -0.15 2.00 0.28
CA VAL A 263 0.86 2.47 -0.68
C VAL A 263 2.15 1.65 -0.58
N ASP A 264 2.58 1.34 0.64
CA ASP A 264 3.81 0.58 0.89
C ASP A 264 3.68 -0.88 0.43
N ALA A 265 2.54 -1.52 0.68
CA ALA A 265 2.25 -2.86 0.21
C ALA A 265 2.26 -2.94 -1.33
N MET A 266 1.67 -1.95 -2.00
CA MET A 266 1.70 -1.83 -3.46
C MET A 266 3.12 -1.59 -3.99
N ALA A 267 3.92 -0.75 -3.32
CA ALA A 267 5.31 -0.51 -3.71
C ALA A 267 6.17 -1.78 -3.53
N LEU A 268 5.99 -2.53 -2.45
CA LEU A 268 6.64 -3.83 -2.23
C LEU A 268 6.21 -4.85 -3.29
N ALA A 269 4.92 -4.89 -3.65
CA ALA A 269 4.42 -5.73 -4.73
C ALA A 269 5.08 -5.37 -6.08
N ARG A 270 5.45 -4.12 -6.33
CA ARG A 270 6.23 -3.74 -7.51
C ARG A 270 7.70 -4.16 -7.43
N VAL A 271 8.32 -4.05 -6.25
CA VAL A 271 9.71 -4.50 -6.03
C VAL A 271 9.88 -5.98 -6.36
N THR A 272 8.87 -6.82 -6.10
CA THR A 272 8.95 -8.25 -6.44
C THR A 272 9.12 -8.49 -7.95
N THR A 273 8.69 -7.59 -8.85
CA THR A 273 8.99 -7.68 -10.31
C THR A 273 10.47 -7.52 -10.59
N ALA A 274 11.09 -6.47 -10.06
CA ALA A 274 12.51 -6.21 -10.27
C ALA A 274 13.36 -7.32 -9.62
N PHE A 275 12.93 -7.77 -8.45
CA PHE A 275 13.58 -8.87 -7.73
C PHE A 275 13.50 -10.19 -8.49
N GLU A 276 12.36 -10.50 -9.11
CA GLU A 276 12.17 -11.69 -9.96
C GLU A 276 13.18 -11.76 -11.11
N ALA A 277 13.31 -10.67 -11.88
CA ALA A 277 14.26 -10.60 -12.99
C ALA A 277 15.71 -10.81 -12.52
N MET A 278 16.08 -10.21 -11.39
CA MET A 278 17.40 -10.38 -10.79
C MET A 278 17.64 -11.83 -10.35
N LEU A 279 16.67 -12.43 -9.66
CA LEU A 279 16.77 -13.80 -9.15
C LEU A 279 16.88 -14.84 -10.27
N ILE A 280 16.09 -14.71 -11.34
CA ILE A 280 16.19 -15.62 -12.50
C ILE A 280 17.59 -15.53 -13.11
N SER A 281 18.10 -14.32 -13.31
CA SER A 281 19.46 -14.12 -13.84
C SER A 281 20.54 -14.69 -12.93
N ALA A 282 20.43 -14.47 -11.62
CA ALA A 282 21.41 -14.93 -10.64
C ALA A 282 21.37 -16.45 -10.49
N ALA A 283 20.19 -17.06 -10.40
CA ALA A 283 20.01 -18.51 -10.32
C ALA A 283 20.55 -19.21 -11.57
N ALA A 284 20.29 -18.68 -12.77
CA ALA A 284 20.86 -19.19 -14.01
C ALA A 284 22.40 -19.19 -13.97
N HIS A 285 23.01 -18.12 -13.47
CA HIS A 285 24.47 -17.99 -13.39
C HIS A 285 25.11 -18.86 -12.31
N PHE A 286 24.56 -18.87 -11.09
CA PHE A 286 25.18 -19.50 -9.92
C PHE A 286 24.79 -20.96 -9.72
N PHE A 287 23.59 -21.36 -10.13
CA PHE A 287 23.08 -22.71 -9.91
C PHE A 287 22.97 -23.54 -11.19
N ASN A 288 23.30 -22.99 -12.37
CA ASN A 288 23.02 -23.65 -13.64
C ASN A 288 21.55 -24.13 -13.68
N SER A 289 20.66 -23.24 -13.23
CA SER A 289 19.25 -23.48 -12.92
C SER A 289 18.57 -24.34 -14.00
N THR A 290 17.83 -25.35 -13.55
CA THR A 290 17.02 -26.20 -14.43
C THR A 290 15.77 -25.47 -14.92
N GLU A 291 15.12 -25.99 -15.96
CA GLU A 291 13.85 -25.42 -16.48
C GLU A 291 12.74 -25.38 -15.40
N ALA A 292 12.79 -26.28 -14.41
CA ALA A 292 11.83 -26.33 -13.31
C ALA A 292 11.93 -25.10 -12.39
N ALA A 293 13.13 -24.67 -12.03
CA ALA A 293 13.32 -23.54 -11.13
C ALA A 293 13.11 -22.18 -11.82
N SER A 294 13.37 -22.10 -13.12
CA SER A 294 12.95 -20.98 -13.96
C SER A 294 11.43 -20.76 -13.94
N LYS A 295 10.63 -21.78 -13.58
CA LYS A 295 9.17 -21.68 -13.38
C LYS A 295 8.79 -21.44 -11.90
N SER A 296 9.54 -22.01 -10.95
CA SER A 296 9.26 -21.85 -9.51
C SER A 296 9.50 -20.43 -9.00
N ILE A 297 10.54 -19.73 -9.47
CA ILE A 297 10.83 -18.34 -9.04
C ILE A 297 9.66 -17.40 -9.39
N PRO A 298 9.18 -17.34 -10.65
CA PRO A 298 7.98 -16.57 -11.01
C PRO A 298 6.73 -16.96 -10.22
N ALA A 299 6.54 -18.26 -9.95
CA ALA A 299 5.36 -18.73 -9.22
C ALA A 299 5.34 -18.21 -7.77
N ILE A 300 6.45 -18.33 -7.04
CA ILE A 300 6.55 -17.86 -5.64
C ILE A 300 6.44 -16.34 -5.57
N LEU A 301 7.16 -15.61 -6.43
CA LEU A 301 7.12 -14.15 -6.44
C LEU A 301 5.78 -13.61 -6.92
N GLY A 302 5.14 -14.27 -7.88
CA GLY A 302 3.78 -13.96 -8.32
C GLY A 302 2.75 -14.19 -7.20
N ALA A 303 2.88 -15.27 -6.42
CA ALA A 303 2.03 -15.50 -5.26
C ALA A 303 2.25 -14.43 -4.17
N GLY A 304 3.52 -14.13 -3.85
CA GLY A 304 3.86 -13.08 -2.87
C GLY A 304 3.41 -11.68 -3.32
N ARG A 305 3.51 -11.36 -4.61
CA ARG A 305 3.00 -10.12 -5.20
C ARG A 305 1.50 -9.97 -5.00
N ARG A 306 0.71 -10.96 -5.41
CA ARG A 306 -0.75 -10.94 -5.24
C ARG A 306 -1.12 -10.80 -3.77
N ALA A 307 -0.41 -11.50 -2.90
CA ALA A 307 -0.65 -11.43 -1.46
C ALA A 307 -0.38 -10.03 -0.87
N LEU A 308 0.59 -9.29 -1.39
CA LEU A 308 0.83 -7.88 -1.02
C LEU A 308 -0.20 -6.93 -1.64
N GLU A 309 -0.66 -7.20 -2.87
CA GLU A 309 -1.78 -6.48 -3.49
C GLU A 309 -3.07 -6.66 -2.69
N ASP A 310 -3.33 -7.87 -2.19
CA ASP A 310 -4.47 -8.17 -1.30
C ASP A 310 -4.38 -7.37 0.02
N THR A 311 -3.19 -7.29 0.64
CA THR A 311 -2.96 -6.44 1.82
C THR A 311 -3.22 -4.96 1.50
N SER A 312 -2.80 -4.48 0.31
CA SER A 312 -3.08 -3.12 -0.15
C SER A 312 -4.59 -2.86 -0.27
N ILE A 313 -5.35 -3.81 -0.81
CA ILE A 313 -6.81 -3.72 -0.95
C ILE A 313 -7.49 -3.76 0.42
N ALA A 314 -7.05 -4.65 1.32
CA ALA A 314 -7.56 -4.72 2.69
C ALA A 314 -7.36 -3.40 3.44
N ALA A 315 -6.20 -2.76 3.27
CA ALA A 315 -5.93 -1.43 3.82
C ALA A 315 -6.88 -0.37 3.25
N GLN A 316 -7.20 -0.40 1.95
CA GLN A 316 -8.15 0.52 1.32
C GLN A 316 -9.57 0.34 1.87
N HIS A 317 -10.01 -0.90 2.08
CA HIS A 317 -11.30 -1.19 2.71
C HIS A 317 -11.36 -0.67 4.15
N LEU A 318 -10.29 -0.87 4.93
CA LEU A 318 -10.21 -0.33 6.29
C LEU A 318 -10.27 1.21 6.29
N VAL A 319 -9.55 1.87 5.37
CA VAL A 319 -9.63 3.34 5.21
C VAL A 319 -11.07 3.79 4.94
N TYR A 320 -11.79 3.08 4.08
CA TYR A 320 -13.19 3.35 3.81
C TYR A 320 -14.06 3.22 5.07
N GLU A 321 -13.94 2.12 5.81
CA GLU A 321 -14.69 1.90 7.05
C GLU A 321 -14.41 2.99 8.10
N LEU A 322 -13.15 3.36 8.29
CA LEU A 322 -12.75 4.42 9.24
C LEU A 322 -13.32 5.78 8.83
N ILE A 323 -13.28 6.11 7.54
CA ILE A 323 -13.84 7.36 7.02
C ILE A 323 -15.35 7.38 7.21
N GLN A 324 -16.06 6.32 6.86
CA GLN A 324 -17.51 6.24 7.00
C GLN A 324 -17.94 6.36 8.45
N LYS A 325 -17.32 5.60 9.36
CA LYS A 325 -17.60 5.70 10.79
C LYS A 325 -17.44 7.14 11.28
N LYS A 326 -16.38 7.83 10.85
CA LYS A 326 -16.14 9.21 11.27
C LYS A 326 -17.15 10.20 10.67
N ILE A 327 -17.55 9.98 9.41
CA ILE A 327 -18.64 10.75 8.78
C ILE A 327 -19.92 10.58 9.58
N ASP A 328 -20.28 9.34 9.97
CA ASP A 328 -21.48 9.06 10.76
C ASP A 328 -21.45 9.81 12.09
N GLU A 329 -20.34 9.75 12.83
CA GLU A 329 -20.15 10.49 14.09
C GLU A 329 -20.36 12.00 13.92
N LEU A 330 -19.84 12.60 12.84
CA LEU A 330 -19.99 14.02 12.58
C LEU A 330 -21.42 14.37 12.13
N LEU A 331 -22.05 13.49 11.34
CA LEU A 331 -23.42 13.67 10.88
C LEU A 331 -24.45 13.49 12.00
N GLU A 332 -24.13 12.86 13.13
CA GLU A 332 -25.01 12.83 14.31
C GLU A 332 -25.44 14.24 14.76
N GLY A 333 -24.64 15.27 14.45
CA GLY A 333 -25.00 16.68 14.64
C GLY A 333 -26.36 17.06 14.03
N ILE A 334 -26.79 16.36 12.97
CA ILE A 334 -28.09 16.57 12.32
C ILE A 334 -29.29 16.37 13.26
N CYS A 335 -29.14 15.54 14.28
CA CYS A 335 -30.19 15.22 15.26
C CYS A 335 -30.51 16.40 16.18
N PHE A 336 -29.60 17.37 16.31
CA PHE A 336 -29.75 18.52 17.22
C PHE A 336 -30.23 19.79 16.50
N ILE A 337 -30.59 19.66 15.23
CA ILE A 337 -31.03 20.77 14.39
C ILE A 337 -32.46 21.19 14.75
N GLU A 338 -32.69 22.51 14.78
CA GLU A 338 -34.02 23.09 14.76
C GLU A 338 -34.58 23.04 13.32
N TRP A 339 -35.65 22.27 13.10
CA TRP A 339 -36.33 22.11 11.81
C TRP A 339 -37.45 23.12 11.56
N GLU A 340 -37.85 23.87 12.60
CA GLU A 340 -38.83 24.94 12.54
C GLU A 340 -38.23 26.33 12.88
N PRO A 341 -37.05 26.72 12.37
CA PRO A 341 -36.41 27.96 12.76
C PRO A 341 -37.20 29.17 12.25
N THR A 342 -37.14 30.26 13.00
CA THR A 342 -37.75 31.55 12.62
C THR A 342 -36.79 32.46 11.86
N LYS A 343 -35.48 32.19 11.94
CA LYS A 343 -34.42 32.97 11.30
C LYS A 343 -33.72 32.15 10.23
N LEU A 344 -33.43 32.81 9.11
CA LEU A 344 -32.58 32.25 8.07
C LEU A 344 -31.13 32.17 8.58
N ALA A 345 -30.46 31.07 8.27
CA ALA A 345 -29.02 30.95 8.51
C ALA A 345 -28.25 31.83 7.50
N SER A 346 -27.06 32.30 7.89
CA SER A 346 -26.15 33.04 6.99
C SER A 346 -25.23 32.14 6.17
N GLY A 347 -25.22 30.83 6.44
CA GLY A 347 -24.35 29.86 5.78
C GLY A 347 -24.70 28.43 6.20
N ALA A 348 -23.80 27.49 5.90
CA ALA A 348 -23.91 26.11 6.34
C ALA A 348 -23.85 26.03 7.88
N ARG A 349 -24.48 24.99 8.43
CA ARG A 349 -24.49 24.71 9.87
C ARG A 349 -23.19 24.00 10.27
N SER A 350 -22.84 24.13 11.55
CA SER A 350 -21.56 23.69 12.10
C SER A 350 -21.24 22.22 11.81
N TYR A 351 -22.22 21.32 11.89
CA TYR A 351 -21.99 19.89 11.61
C TYR A 351 -21.52 19.63 10.16
N VAL A 352 -22.00 20.40 9.18
CA VAL A 352 -21.52 20.30 7.80
C VAL A 352 -20.15 20.92 7.64
N GLU A 353 -19.89 22.04 8.31
CA GLU A 353 -18.55 22.65 8.35
C GLU A 353 -17.52 21.67 8.93
N ASP A 354 -17.88 20.93 9.98
CA ASP A 354 -17.05 19.90 10.60
C ASP A 354 -16.81 18.72 9.65
N VAL A 355 -17.87 18.23 8.97
CA VAL A 355 -17.75 17.16 7.94
C VAL A 355 -16.84 17.61 6.80
N VAL A 356 -17.05 18.80 6.24
CA VAL A 356 -16.23 19.33 5.14
C VAL A 356 -14.78 19.48 5.58
N SER A 357 -14.53 20.06 6.75
CA SER A 357 -13.17 20.24 7.29
C SER A 357 -12.47 18.90 7.49
N TYR A 358 -13.17 17.91 8.04
CA TYR A 358 -12.66 16.55 8.21
C TYR A 358 -12.31 15.90 6.86
N LEU A 359 -13.21 15.96 5.88
CA LEU A 359 -12.99 15.37 4.56
C LEU A 359 -11.85 16.04 3.80
N GLN A 360 -11.71 17.38 3.91
CA GLN A 360 -10.58 18.09 3.31
C GLN A 360 -9.24 17.55 3.81
N VAL A 361 -9.07 17.43 5.13
CA VAL A 361 -7.84 16.88 5.72
C VAL A 361 -7.65 15.41 5.33
N THR A 362 -8.72 14.62 5.41
CA THR A 362 -8.64 13.18 5.18
C THR A 362 -8.35 12.83 3.73
N PHE A 363 -8.94 13.55 2.78
CA PHE A 363 -8.70 13.34 1.36
C PHE A 363 -7.28 13.73 0.94
N MET A 364 -6.60 14.64 1.65
CA MET A 364 -5.17 14.88 1.44
C MET A 364 -4.32 13.65 1.78
N CYS A 365 -4.72 12.84 2.76
CA CYS A 365 -4.02 11.60 3.10
C CYS A 365 -4.14 10.53 1.98
N LEU A 366 -5.15 10.64 1.10
CA LEU A 366 -5.37 9.69 0.00
C LEU A 366 -4.51 9.97 -1.23
N THR A 367 -3.69 11.04 -1.22
CA THR A 367 -2.94 11.54 -2.39
C THR A 367 -2.17 10.44 -3.14
N TYR A 368 -1.51 9.56 -2.39
CA TYR A 368 -0.63 8.52 -2.96
C TYR A 368 -1.31 7.17 -3.19
N MET A 369 -2.59 7.02 -2.82
CA MET A 369 -3.35 5.82 -3.11
C MET A 369 -3.63 5.69 -4.62
N PRO A 370 -3.90 4.46 -5.12
CA PRO A 370 -4.33 4.25 -6.50
C PRO A 370 -5.52 5.16 -6.84
N LYS A 371 -5.51 5.74 -8.05
CA LYS A 371 -6.52 6.71 -8.48
C LYS A 371 -7.92 6.14 -8.37
N GLU A 372 -8.11 4.90 -8.79
CA GLU A 372 -9.39 4.19 -8.77
C GLU A 372 -9.93 4.04 -7.34
N ALA A 373 -9.05 3.68 -6.39
CA ALA A 373 -9.41 3.56 -4.99
C ALA A 373 -9.76 4.92 -4.39
N ARG A 374 -8.93 5.94 -4.63
CA ARG A 374 -9.15 7.31 -4.14
C ARG A 374 -10.46 7.88 -4.68
N ASP A 375 -10.68 7.85 -5.99
CA ASP A 375 -11.89 8.35 -6.63
C ASP A 375 -13.12 7.59 -6.09
N GLY A 376 -13.03 6.26 -5.95
CA GLY A 376 -14.06 5.44 -5.32
C GLY A 376 -14.38 5.86 -3.88
N LEU A 377 -13.37 6.15 -3.06
CA LEU A 377 -13.51 6.66 -1.69
C LEU A 377 -14.19 8.04 -1.65
N HIS A 378 -13.86 8.95 -2.57
CA HIS A 378 -14.54 10.23 -2.71
C HIS A 378 -16.03 10.05 -2.98
N PHE A 379 -16.38 9.24 -3.99
CA PHE A 379 -17.76 8.96 -4.36
C PHE A 379 -18.54 8.26 -3.25
N ALA A 380 -17.94 7.26 -2.61
CA ALA A 380 -18.61 6.51 -1.56
C ALA A 380 -18.86 7.38 -0.32
N SER A 381 -17.92 8.27 0.03
CA SER A 381 -18.10 9.24 1.12
C SER A 381 -19.24 10.22 0.82
N CYS A 382 -19.26 10.84 -0.36
CA CYS A 382 -20.29 11.83 -0.72
C CYS A 382 -21.67 11.19 -0.87
N THR A 383 -21.74 10.00 -1.45
CA THR A 383 -22.98 9.22 -1.58
C THR A 383 -23.53 8.82 -0.22
N HIS A 384 -22.66 8.44 0.72
CA HIS A 384 -23.06 8.11 2.09
C HIS A 384 -23.63 9.32 2.82
N ILE A 385 -22.97 10.49 2.72
CA ILE A 385 -23.47 11.75 3.31
C ILE A 385 -24.84 12.11 2.76
N HIS A 386 -25.00 12.07 1.42
CA HIS A 386 -26.30 12.27 0.76
C HIS A 386 -27.37 11.32 1.32
N ALA A 387 -27.06 10.03 1.40
CA ALA A 387 -27.99 9.01 1.87
C ALA A 387 -28.41 9.25 3.33
N VAL A 388 -27.47 9.56 4.24
CA VAL A 388 -27.75 9.82 5.65
C VAL A 388 -28.60 11.08 5.84
N MET A 389 -28.27 12.17 5.13
CA MET A 389 -29.03 13.42 5.19
C MET A 389 -30.45 13.25 4.65
N LEU A 390 -30.60 12.60 3.50
CA LEU A 390 -31.90 12.33 2.90
C LEU A 390 -32.74 11.39 3.78
N ALA A 391 -32.15 10.29 4.28
CA ALA A 391 -32.84 9.36 5.18
C ALA A 391 -33.30 10.05 6.46
N THR A 392 -32.46 10.92 7.04
CA THR A 392 -32.84 11.70 8.23
C THR A 392 -34.00 12.64 7.94
N LEU A 393 -33.95 13.36 6.81
CA LEU A 393 -35.04 14.24 6.40
C LEU A 393 -36.36 13.46 6.24
N LEU A 394 -36.32 12.26 5.67
CA LEU A 394 -37.48 11.41 5.41
C LEU A 394 -38.01 10.67 6.64
N ASP A 395 -37.21 10.51 7.69
CA ASP A 395 -37.59 9.80 8.90
C ASP A 395 -38.52 10.65 9.79
N PRO A 396 -39.81 10.28 9.97
CA PRO A 396 -40.75 11.03 10.81
C PRO A 396 -40.38 11.02 12.30
N HIS A 397 -39.59 10.05 12.76
CA HIS A 397 -39.14 9.99 14.15
C HIS A 397 -38.02 10.99 14.43
N LYS A 398 -37.15 11.25 13.44
CA LYS A 398 -36.06 12.24 13.54
C LYS A 398 -36.55 13.64 13.20
N VAL A 399 -37.32 13.80 12.13
CA VAL A 399 -37.86 15.09 11.70
C VAL A 399 -39.38 15.05 11.80
N ARG A 400 -39.92 15.51 12.93
CA ARG A 400 -41.38 15.46 13.16
C ARG A 400 -42.14 16.54 12.39
N ALA A 401 -41.50 17.68 12.19
CA ALA A 401 -42.06 18.80 11.46
C ALA A 401 -40.95 19.68 10.90
N VAL A 402 -41.23 20.35 9.78
CA VAL A 402 -40.27 21.21 9.09
C VAL A 402 -40.97 22.44 8.50
N ASN A 403 -40.31 23.60 8.48
CA ASN A 403 -40.83 24.81 7.83
C ASN A 403 -39.94 25.24 6.65
N THR A 404 -40.35 26.28 5.90
CA THR A 404 -39.59 26.77 4.73
C THR A 404 -38.18 27.20 5.10
N THR A 405 -38.00 27.86 6.24
CA THR A 405 -36.70 28.31 6.74
C THR A 405 -35.78 27.13 7.04
N GLY A 406 -36.30 26.04 7.63
CA GLY A 406 -35.55 24.82 7.90
C GLY A 406 -35.10 24.11 6.63
N LEU A 407 -35.98 24.04 5.61
CA LEU A 407 -35.64 23.49 4.30
C LEU A 407 -34.60 24.34 3.57
N TYR A 408 -34.71 25.67 3.66
CA TYR A 408 -33.73 26.59 3.09
C TYR A 408 -32.37 26.48 3.80
N ASN A 409 -32.34 26.39 5.13
CA ASN A 409 -31.09 26.19 5.85
C ASN A 409 -30.43 24.85 5.47
N LEU A 410 -31.21 23.80 5.23
CA LEU A 410 -30.69 22.54 4.71
C LEU A 410 -30.19 22.65 3.25
N SER A 411 -30.76 23.54 2.42
CA SER A 411 -30.22 23.76 1.07
C SER A 411 -28.87 24.48 1.09
N LEU A 412 -28.62 25.36 2.08
CA LEU A 412 -27.30 25.95 2.29
C LEU A 412 -26.24 24.91 2.69
N ASP A 413 -26.62 23.96 3.55
CA ASP A 413 -25.77 22.82 3.92
C ASP A 413 -25.38 21.97 2.71
N VAL A 414 -26.36 21.62 1.88
CA VAL A 414 -26.13 20.85 0.64
C VAL A 414 -25.26 21.65 -0.34
N ALA A 415 -25.48 22.96 -0.47
CA ALA A 415 -24.64 23.81 -1.31
C ALA A 415 -23.18 23.86 -0.85
N ALA A 416 -22.91 23.82 0.46
CA ALA A 416 -21.55 23.75 0.99
C ALA A 416 -20.88 22.40 0.66
N LEU A 417 -21.62 21.29 0.75
CA LEU A 417 -21.13 19.96 0.35
C LEU A 417 -20.87 19.87 -1.16
N GLU A 418 -21.72 20.47 -1.98
CA GLU A 418 -21.51 20.56 -3.43
C GLU A 418 -20.26 21.40 -3.77
N ALA A 419 -20.07 22.55 -3.11
CA ALA A 419 -18.89 23.38 -3.28
C ALA A 419 -17.61 22.64 -2.88
N PHE A 420 -17.66 21.84 -1.81
CA PHE A 420 -16.58 20.94 -1.43
C PHE A 420 -16.32 19.86 -2.51
N ALA A 421 -17.36 19.23 -3.04
CA ALA A 421 -17.23 18.22 -4.08
C ALA A 421 -16.60 18.79 -5.37
N ASP A 422 -17.01 19.99 -5.77
CA ASP A 422 -16.42 20.71 -6.91
C ASP A 422 -14.93 21.04 -6.67
N ALA A 423 -14.55 21.36 -5.44
CA ALA A 423 -13.16 21.66 -5.07
C ALA A 423 -12.23 20.43 -5.01
N CYS A 424 -12.78 19.20 -4.94
CA CYS A 424 -11.98 17.97 -4.90
C CYS A 424 -11.29 17.64 -6.23
N GLY A 425 -11.73 18.24 -7.35
CA GLY A 425 -11.17 17.96 -8.68
C GLY A 425 -11.53 16.57 -9.24
N VAL A 426 -12.51 15.88 -8.65
CA VAL A 426 -13.04 14.60 -9.12
C VAL A 426 -14.28 14.87 -9.99
N LEU A 427 -14.24 14.41 -11.24
CA LEU A 427 -15.33 14.60 -12.19
C LEU A 427 -16.64 14.01 -11.65
N GLN A 428 -17.75 14.73 -11.81
CA GLN A 428 -19.11 14.28 -11.45
C GLN A 428 -19.34 14.01 -9.95
N LEU A 429 -18.39 14.32 -9.05
CA LEU A 429 -18.58 14.08 -7.62
C LEU A 429 -19.77 14.86 -7.04
N ARG A 430 -20.01 16.08 -7.53
CA ARG A 430 -21.18 16.89 -7.18
C ARG A 430 -22.50 16.18 -7.43
N GLU A 431 -22.56 15.29 -8.43
CA GLU A 431 -23.80 14.60 -8.78
C GLU A 431 -24.31 13.67 -7.67
N CYS A 432 -23.46 13.27 -6.71
CA CYS A 432 -23.87 12.54 -5.51
C CYS A 432 -24.97 13.25 -4.72
N PHE A 433 -24.97 14.59 -4.73
CA PHE A 433 -25.94 15.41 -3.98
C PHE A 433 -27.15 15.84 -4.81
N ALA A 434 -27.17 15.51 -6.10
CA ALA A 434 -28.16 16.06 -7.04
C ALA A 434 -29.60 15.68 -6.69
N GLU A 435 -29.86 14.47 -6.16
CA GLU A 435 -31.21 14.10 -5.71
C GLU A 435 -31.67 14.99 -4.54
N LEU A 436 -30.82 15.18 -3.52
CA LEU A 436 -31.18 15.96 -2.34
C LEU A 436 -31.33 17.44 -2.70
N HIS A 437 -30.43 17.97 -3.53
CA HIS A 437 -30.52 19.31 -4.08
C HIS A 437 -31.84 19.54 -4.80
N GLN A 438 -32.19 18.66 -5.74
CA GLN A 438 -33.42 18.79 -6.52
C GLN A 438 -34.65 18.63 -5.63
N THR A 439 -34.64 17.70 -4.68
CA THR A 439 -35.74 17.51 -3.71
C THR A 439 -35.99 18.81 -2.92
N LEU A 440 -34.94 19.45 -2.40
CA LEU A 440 -35.06 20.73 -1.70
C LEU A 440 -35.48 21.86 -2.64
N GLY A 441 -34.95 21.90 -3.86
CA GLY A 441 -35.33 22.88 -4.88
C GLY A 441 -36.83 22.83 -5.21
N ALA A 442 -37.38 21.62 -5.38
CA ALA A 442 -38.82 21.44 -5.61
C ALA A 442 -39.67 21.83 -4.39
N LEU A 443 -39.22 21.49 -3.17
CA LEU A 443 -39.91 21.88 -1.93
C LEU A 443 -39.91 23.40 -1.71
N LEU A 444 -38.88 24.10 -2.19
CA LEU A 444 -38.75 25.56 -2.11
C LEU A 444 -39.28 26.28 -3.36
N HIS A 445 -39.82 25.55 -4.33
CA HIS A 445 -40.35 26.12 -5.55
C HIS A 445 -41.63 26.93 -5.26
N GLN A 446 -41.81 28.07 -5.95
CA GLN A 446 -42.93 28.98 -5.68
C GLN A 446 -44.31 28.34 -5.91
N ASP A 447 -44.39 27.40 -6.85
CA ASP A 447 -45.60 26.66 -7.17
C ASP A 447 -45.34 25.15 -7.14
N ILE A 448 -45.23 24.61 -5.92
CA ILE A 448 -45.07 23.16 -5.73
C ILE A 448 -46.30 22.36 -6.18
N HIS A 449 -47.49 22.96 -6.15
CA HIS A 449 -48.74 22.27 -6.46
C HIS A 449 -48.75 21.85 -7.92
N THR A 450 -48.38 22.77 -8.82
CA THR A 450 -48.25 22.48 -10.25
C THR A 450 -47.17 21.42 -10.51
N LEU A 451 -46.06 21.44 -9.77
CA LEU A 451 -45.00 20.43 -9.86
C LEU A 451 -45.40 19.03 -9.32
N MET A 452 -46.31 18.97 -8.35
CA MET A 452 -46.85 17.69 -7.85
C MET A 452 -47.85 17.08 -8.84
N LEU A 453 -48.67 17.91 -9.49
CA LEU A 453 -49.72 17.52 -10.42
C LEU A 453 -49.21 17.16 -11.82
N ASP A 454 -48.22 17.88 -12.34
CA ASP A 454 -47.64 17.63 -13.67
C ASP A 454 -46.32 16.85 -13.57
N ALA A 455 -46.41 15.55 -13.85
CA ALA A 455 -45.25 14.67 -13.88
C ALA A 455 -44.22 15.07 -14.95
N SER A 456 -44.69 15.55 -16.11
CA SER A 456 -43.83 15.93 -17.25
C SER A 456 -43.00 17.17 -16.93
N LEU A 457 -43.63 18.17 -16.28
CA LEU A 457 -42.94 19.36 -15.81
C LEU A 457 -41.90 19.01 -14.73
N ARG A 458 -42.26 18.12 -13.79
CA ARG A 458 -41.35 17.68 -12.74
C ARG A 458 -40.14 16.92 -13.29
N GLU A 459 -40.34 15.98 -14.20
CA GLU A 459 -39.25 15.24 -14.83
C GLU A 459 -38.33 16.13 -15.68
N GLY A 460 -38.89 17.19 -16.29
CA GLY A 460 -38.12 18.16 -17.06
C GLY A 460 -37.25 19.09 -16.19
N VAL A 461 -37.78 19.58 -15.06
CA VAL A 461 -37.07 20.53 -14.18
C VAL A 461 -36.20 19.83 -13.14
N TYR A 462 -36.66 18.68 -12.63
CA TYR A 462 -36.04 17.95 -11.53
C TYR A 462 -36.04 16.42 -11.77
N PRO A 463 -35.22 15.93 -12.70
CA PRO A 463 -35.27 14.54 -13.17
C PRO A 463 -34.90 13.48 -12.11
N LYS A 464 -34.17 13.85 -11.05
CA LYS A 464 -33.70 12.92 -10.01
C LYS A 464 -34.63 12.85 -8.79
N ILE A 465 -35.77 13.55 -8.80
CA ILE A 465 -36.72 13.56 -7.66
C ILE A 465 -37.56 12.29 -7.62
N ARG A 466 -37.73 11.73 -6.41
CA ARG A 466 -38.75 10.73 -6.11
C ARG A 466 -39.98 11.40 -5.51
N THR A 467 -41.15 11.26 -6.15
CA THR A 467 -42.41 11.87 -5.69
C THR A 467 -42.79 11.47 -4.27
N ALA A 468 -42.50 10.23 -3.88
CA ALA A 468 -42.73 9.74 -2.51
C ALA A 468 -41.97 10.54 -1.44
N HIS A 469 -40.76 11.01 -1.76
CA HIS A 469 -39.96 11.83 -0.84
C HIS A 469 -40.61 13.19 -0.60
N LEU A 470 -41.12 13.82 -1.67
CA LEU A 470 -41.82 15.10 -1.58
C LEU A 470 -43.08 15.00 -0.71
N VAL A 471 -43.93 14.01 -0.98
CA VAL A 471 -45.18 13.80 -0.21
C VAL A 471 -44.89 13.62 1.27
N ASN A 472 -43.94 12.73 1.60
CA ASN A 472 -43.56 12.44 2.99
C ASN A 472 -43.08 13.69 3.76
N ILE A 473 -42.35 14.60 3.10
CA ILE A 473 -41.88 15.85 3.72
C ILE A 473 -43.04 16.86 3.83
N LEU A 474 -43.89 16.96 2.81
CA LEU A 474 -45.03 17.89 2.79
C LEU A 474 -46.10 17.57 3.83
N GLU A 475 -46.33 16.30 4.15
CA GLU A 475 -47.23 15.89 5.24
C GLU A 475 -46.79 16.45 6.60
N ARG A 476 -45.47 16.60 6.78
CA ARG A 476 -44.84 17.12 8.01
C ARG A 476 -44.50 18.61 7.93
N TYR A 477 -44.73 19.25 6.78
CA TYR A 477 -44.46 20.67 6.60
C TYR A 477 -45.34 21.50 7.53
N LYS A 478 -44.85 22.62 8.07
CA LYS A 478 -45.63 23.61 8.82
C LYS A 478 -45.34 25.01 8.29
N PRO A 479 -46.38 25.78 7.91
CA PRO A 479 -46.19 27.15 7.47
C PRO A 479 -45.68 28.02 8.61
N LEU A 480 -44.83 29.00 8.28
CA LEU A 480 -44.38 30.01 9.23
C LEU A 480 -45.61 30.73 9.79
N GLY A 481 -45.74 30.73 11.13
CA GLY A 481 -46.86 31.33 11.86
C GLY A 481 -46.86 32.86 11.83
N LEU A 482 -46.65 33.49 10.68
CA LEU A 482 -46.71 34.95 10.51
C LEU A 482 -48.13 35.51 10.64
N LEU A 483 -49.17 34.67 10.61
CA LEU A 483 -50.56 35.09 10.79
C LEU A 483 -51.05 35.12 12.25
N ALA A 484 -50.25 34.67 13.23
CA ALA A 484 -50.62 34.82 14.64
C ALA A 484 -50.31 36.24 15.19
N GLN A 485 -49.38 36.98 14.57
CA GLN A 485 -49.02 38.33 15.02
C GLN A 485 -49.71 39.46 14.23
N VAL A 486 -50.15 39.23 13.00
CA VAL A 486 -50.80 40.27 12.19
C VAL A 486 -52.26 40.52 12.61
N LYS A 487 -52.93 39.56 13.26
CA LYS A 487 -54.30 39.77 13.77
C LYS A 487 -54.37 40.59 15.07
N ASN A 488 -53.25 40.77 15.79
CA ASN A 488 -53.19 41.63 16.97
C ASN A 488 -52.68 43.05 16.69
N GLN A 489 -52.35 43.39 15.44
CA GLN A 489 -51.91 44.74 15.06
C GLN A 489 -52.81 45.45 14.03
N GLN A 490 -53.90 44.84 13.58
CA GLN A 490 -54.96 45.55 12.82
C GLN A 490 -55.93 46.32 13.74
N GLY A 491 -55.35 47.01 14.72
CA GLY A 491 -55.99 47.97 15.60
C GLY A 491 -55.02 49.11 15.91
N GLY A 492 -54.49 49.78 14.88
CA GLY A 492 -53.60 50.93 15.07
C GLY A 492 -52.92 51.36 13.77
N ALA A 493 -53.10 52.61 13.41
CA ALA A 493 -52.74 53.20 12.12
C ALA A 493 -51.23 53.43 11.89
N GLY A 494 -50.82 53.40 10.62
CA GLY A 494 -49.93 54.42 10.04
C GLY A 494 -48.44 54.10 9.81
N HIS A 495 -48.03 54.28 8.55
CA HIS A 495 -46.70 54.73 8.06
C HIS A 495 -45.55 53.71 7.83
N GLY A 496 -45.35 53.38 6.54
CA GLY A 496 -44.16 53.72 5.73
C GLY A 496 -42.77 53.24 6.16
N GLY A 497 -42.18 52.33 5.35
CA GLY A 497 -40.72 52.09 5.36
C GLY A 497 -40.33 50.86 4.54
N GLY A 498 -39.82 51.06 3.33
CA GLY A 498 -39.41 50.00 2.40
C GLY A 498 -38.12 49.31 2.82
N GLY A 499 -38.17 47.99 2.94
CA GLY A 499 -37.03 47.09 2.94
C GLY A 499 -37.31 45.95 1.96
N ARG A 500 -36.41 45.72 1.00
CA ARG A 500 -36.48 44.57 0.07
C ARG A 500 -36.28 43.29 0.89
N GLY A 501 -37.37 42.68 1.33
CA GLY A 501 -37.41 41.32 1.84
C GLY A 501 -37.30 40.34 0.67
N VAL A 502 -36.51 39.29 0.85
CA VAL A 502 -36.51 38.14 -0.05
C VAL A 502 -37.86 37.44 0.15
N ASP A 503 -38.74 37.51 -0.86
CA ASP A 503 -40.06 36.88 -0.83
C ASP A 503 -39.89 35.35 -0.83
N LEU A 504 -39.99 34.73 0.35
CA LEU A 504 -40.03 33.28 0.48
C LEU A 504 -41.43 32.77 0.07
N PRO A 505 -41.50 31.73 -0.78
CA PRO A 505 -42.78 31.16 -1.17
C PRO A 505 -43.51 30.49 0.00
N TYR A 506 -44.79 30.84 0.14
CA TYR A 506 -45.69 30.35 1.16
C TYR A 506 -46.38 29.08 0.67
N LEU A 507 -46.14 27.96 1.34
CA LEU A 507 -46.81 26.68 1.07
C LEU A 507 -48.09 26.60 1.93
N ASP A 508 -49.25 26.72 1.29
CA ASP A 508 -50.54 26.66 1.99
C ASP A 508 -51.09 25.22 2.02
N LYS A 509 -51.22 24.67 3.23
CA LYS A 509 -51.71 23.29 3.48
C LYS A 509 -53.10 23.03 2.90
N LYS A 510 -53.94 24.04 2.73
CA LYS A 510 -55.35 23.86 2.33
C LYS A 510 -55.59 23.55 0.85
N LYS A 511 -54.55 23.61 0.01
CA LYS A 511 -54.64 23.28 -1.42
C LYS A 511 -53.98 21.94 -1.81
N ALA A 512 -53.45 21.20 -0.82
CA ALA A 512 -52.71 19.95 -1.02
C ALA A 512 -53.47 18.68 -0.59
N ALA A 513 -54.78 18.79 -0.32
CA ALA A 513 -55.64 17.67 0.06
C ALA A 513 -56.51 17.21 -1.12
#